data_AF-A0A7S1P2M5-F1
#
_entry.id   AF-A0A7S1P2M5-F1
#
_cell.length_a   1.000
_cell.length_b   1.000
_cell.length_c   1.000
_cell.angle_alpha   90.00
_cell.angle_beta   90.00
_cell.angle_gamma   90.00
#
_symmetry.space_group_name_H-M   'P 1'
#
loop_
_entity.id
_entity.type
_entity.pdbx_description
1 polymer ?
#
loop_
_entity_poly.entity_id
_entity_poly.type
_entity_poly.pdbx_seq_one_letter_code
_entity_poly.pdbx_strand_id
1 'polypeptide(L)'
;IRQGADPTVSGDLRVRGATRPTDTYISYSCLSLAIDSPPNSPFLCARGADYRYVLVVPPQWPSSQLQRDIINALVDGGADIEAGRFWHDKMPTPIMVAVAAGNLAAVQTLLAGNPNVRGFAVMRVPFLPYGDLSLTREYEDALMSIYRRLIQHDGTLATERSGEDNLVHLAAMSHLVFSQQFIDQYLDLITSHGAEMTANGRVHGTPLHMAAAHGSPYVADWLCRRLTAEDINRGSPSWGALGSAIHPGITPLANAAAGLDRFIRQQQQQQQQGAAARAGGR
;
A
#
# COMPACT_ATOMS: atom_id res chain seq x y z
N ILE A 1 -19.97 14.65 -20.69
CA ILE A 1 -20.49 13.45 -21.40
C ILE A 1 -21.52 13.83 -22.46
N ARG A 2 -22.62 14.51 -22.10
CA ARG A 2 -23.65 14.97 -23.07
C ARG A 2 -23.15 15.89 -24.21
N GLN A 3 -21.95 16.45 -24.10
CA GLN A 3 -21.30 17.29 -25.13
C GLN A 3 -20.13 16.57 -25.82
N GLY A 4 -20.09 15.23 -25.81
CA GLY A 4 -19.08 14.43 -26.52
C GLY A 4 -17.81 14.10 -25.73
N ALA A 5 -17.76 14.37 -24.43
CA ALA A 5 -16.66 13.93 -23.57
C ALA A 5 -16.76 12.41 -23.34
N ASP A 6 -15.67 11.70 -23.65
CA ASP A 6 -15.54 10.25 -23.49
C ASP A 6 -15.09 9.90 -22.06
N PRO A 7 -15.95 9.24 -21.25
CA PRO A 7 -15.64 8.90 -19.87
C PRO A 7 -14.76 7.64 -19.74
N THR A 8 -14.45 6.95 -20.84
CA THR A 8 -13.60 5.74 -20.86
C THR A 8 -12.11 6.05 -20.97
N VAL A 9 -11.77 7.32 -21.19
CA VAL A 9 -10.39 7.77 -21.38
C VAL A 9 -9.57 7.60 -20.09
N SER A 10 -8.28 7.31 -20.26
CA SER A 10 -7.30 7.34 -19.17
C SER A 10 -6.29 8.46 -19.40
N GLY A 11 -5.80 9.06 -18.32
CA GLY A 11 -4.82 10.13 -18.33
C GLY A 11 -3.54 9.76 -17.58
N ASP A 12 -2.40 10.17 -18.13
CA ASP A 12 -1.08 9.89 -17.56
C ASP A 12 -0.62 11.02 -16.64
N LEU A 13 -0.19 10.68 -15.42
CA LEU A 13 0.46 11.63 -14.53
C LEU A 13 1.99 11.58 -14.70
N ARG A 14 2.59 12.74 -15.00
CA ARG A 14 4.05 12.92 -15.14
C ARG A 14 4.57 14.13 -14.38
N VAL A 15 5.81 14.05 -13.92
CA VAL A 15 6.52 15.19 -13.33
C VAL A 15 6.91 16.18 -14.45
N ARG A 16 6.64 17.48 -14.22
CA ARG A 16 6.99 18.55 -15.17
C ARG A 16 8.50 18.52 -15.48
N GLY A 17 8.84 18.50 -16.77
CA GLY A 17 10.25 18.47 -17.23
C GLY A 17 10.85 17.07 -17.41
N ALA A 18 10.10 15.99 -17.13
CA ALA A 18 10.54 14.63 -17.44
C ALA A 18 10.38 14.33 -18.95
N THR A 19 11.49 14.15 -19.65
CA THR A 19 11.56 13.75 -21.07
C THR A 19 11.98 12.28 -21.18
N ARG A 20 11.07 11.35 -20.88
CA ARG A 20 11.32 9.90 -21.03
C ARG A 20 10.18 9.20 -21.77
N PRO A 21 10.45 8.04 -22.42
CA PRO A 21 9.48 7.31 -23.24
C PRO A 21 8.21 6.91 -22.46
N THR A 22 7.11 6.81 -23.20
CA THR A 22 5.71 6.69 -22.76
C THR A 22 5.39 5.48 -21.89
N ASP A 23 6.18 4.41 -21.98
CA ASP A 23 5.98 3.16 -21.23
C ASP A 23 6.34 3.26 -19.74
N THR A 24 6.63 4.47 -19.26
CA THR A 24 6.99 4.71 -17.87
C THR A 24 5.94 5.51 -17.09
N TYR A 25 4.85 5.95 -17.70
CA TYR A 25 3.84 6.75 -17.00
C TYR A 25 2.88 5.92 -16.16
N ILE A 26 2.31 6.55 -15.13
CA ILE A 26 1.22 5.97 -14.35
C ILE A 26 -0.07 6.55 -14.90
N SER A 27 -0.82 5.73 -15.61
CA SER A 27 -2.13 6.07 -16.14
C SER A 27 -3.18 5.93 -15.04
N TYR A 28 -4.17 6.82 -15.05
CA TYR A 28 -5.36 6.74 -14.20
C TYR A 28 -6.60 6.88 -15.07
N SER A 29 -7.64 6.10 -14.78
CA SER A 29 -8.94 6.29 -15.44
C SER A 29 -9.51 7.67 -15.09
N CYS A 30 -10.38 8.21 -15.94
CA CYS A 30 -11.14 9.41 -15.60
C CYS A 30 -11.88 9.27 -14.25
N LEU A 31 -12.34 8.06 -13.92
CA LEU A 31 -13.01 7.77 -12.65
C LEU A 31 -12.04 7.89 -11.46
N SER A 32 -10.82 7.37 -11.58
CA SER A 32 -9.77 7.52 -10.57
C SER A 32 -9.37 8.98 -10.36
N LEU A 33 -9.31 9.78 -11.44
CA LEU A 33 -8.96 11.21 -11.39
C LEU A 33 -10.08 12.09 -10.81
N ALA A 34 -11.32 11.59 -10.78
CA ALA A 34 -12.45 12.28 -10.15
C ALA A 34 -12.49 12.13 -8.62
N ILE A 35 -11.64 11.27 -8.05
CA ILE A 35 -11.54 11.08 -6.60
C ILE A 35 -10.61 12.15 -6.04
N ASP A 36 -11.05 12.83 -4.99
CA ASP A 36 -10.27 13.76 -4.18
C ASP A 36 -9.94 13.13 -2.83
N SER A 37 -9.08 13.80 -2.06
CA SER A 37 -8.72 13.43 -0.70
C SER A 37 -9.23 14.52 0.25
N PRO A 38 -10.32 14.28 0.99
CA PRO A 38 -10.80 15.19 2.04
C PRO A 38 -9.71 15.59 3.05
N PRO A 39 -8.80 14.69 3.50
CA PRO A 39 -7.70 15.08 4.39
C PRO A 39 -6.55 15.77 3.65
N ASN A 40 -6.75 16.18 2.38
CA ASN A 40 -5.76 16.81 1.51
C ASN A 40 -4.42 16.07 1.47
N SER A 41 -4.47 14.76 1.72
CA SER A 41 -3.32 13.88 1.81
C SER A 41 -3.01 13.36 0.41
N PRO A 42 -1.74 13.32 0.00
CA PRO A 42 -1.41 12.79 -1.31
C PRO A 42 -1.62 11.28 -1.36
N PHE A 43 -2.20 10.81 -2.45
CA PHE A 43 -2.52 9.39 -2.66
C PHE A 43 -2.27 8.92 -4.09
N LEU A 44 -2.18 9.86 -5.05
CA LEU A 44 -1.79 9.57 -6.42
C LEU A 44 -0.27 9.64 -6.56
N CYS A 45 0.27 8.81 -7.43
CA CYS A 45 1.68 8.80 -7.79
C CYS A 45 1.87 9.25 -9.24
N ALA A 46 2.87 10.08 -9.48
CA ALA A 46 3.44 10.36 -10.79
C ALA A 46 4.87 9.83 -10.85
N ARG A 47 5.34 9.37 -12.02
CA ARG A 47 6.71 8.90 -12.16
C ARG A 47 7.64 10.03 -12.59
N GLY A 48 8.75 10.19 -11.87
CA GLY A 48 9.83 11.12 -12.18
C GLY A 48 10.87 10.52 -13.14
N ALA A 49 11.75 11.38 -13.67
CA ALA A 49 12.79 11.00 -14.63
C ALA A 49 13.85 10.05 -14.05
N ASP A 50 13.91 9.82 -12.74
CA ASP A 50 14.86 8.98 -12.04
C ASP A 50 14.23 7.71 -11.43
N TYR A 51 13.06 7.31 -11.93
CA TYR A 51 12.23 6.22 -11.36
C TYR A 51 11.72 6.49 -9.94
N ARG A 52 11.86 7.71 -9.40
CA ARG A 52 11.21 8.08 -8.14
C ARG A 52 9.74 8.34 -8.36
N TYR A 53 8.94 7.90 -7.39
CA TYR A 53 7.52 8.24 -7.31
C TYR A 53 7.38 9.61 -6.65
N VAL A 54 6.64 10.49 -7.30
CA VAL A 54 6.24 11.78 -6.75
C VAL A 54 4.77 11.70 -6.39
N LEU A 55 4.48 12.01 -5.14
CA LEU A 55 3.14 12.03 -4.60
C LEU A 55 2.39 13.28 -5.07
N VAL A 56 1.14 13.10 -5.49
CA VAL A 56 0.27 14.13 -6.07
C VAL A 56 -0.97 14.29 -5.20
N VAL A 57 -1.26 15.55 -4.88
CA VAL A 57 -2.51 15.97 -4.23
C VAL A 57 -3.43 16.53 -5.33
N PRO A 58 -4.52 15.84 -5.70
CA PRO A 58 -5.48 16.37 -6.66
C PRO A 58 -6.31 17.52 -6.05
N PRO A 59 -6.91 18.38 -6.89
CA PRO A 59 -7.81 19.43 -6.40
C PRO A 59 -9.02 18.82 -5.68
N GLN A 60 -9.50 19.51 -4.64
CA GLN A 60 -10.70 19.11 -3.92
C GLN A 60 -11.97 19.59 -4.63
N TRP A 61 -13.02 18.78 -4.56
CA TRP A 61 -14.34 19.21 -4.98
C TRP A 61 -14.95 20.14 -3.92
N PRO A 62 -15.75 21.14 -4.33
CA PRO A 62 -16.50 21.99 -3.41
C PRO A 62 -17.40 21.25 -2.42
N SER A 63 -17.87 20.04 -2.77
CA SER A 63 -18.67 19.20 -1.88
C SER A 63 -18.55 17.72 -2.24
N SER A 64 -18.76 16.85 -1.23
CA SER A 64 -18.84 15.40 -1.43
C SER A 64 -20.03 14.98 -2.31
N GLN A 65 -21.12 15.76 -2.30
CA GLN A 65 -22.26 15.52 -3.19
C GLN A 65 -21.88 15.77 -4.64
N LEU A 66 -21.14 16.84 -4.94
CA LEU A 66 -20.69 17.12 -6.30
C LEU A 66 -19.74 16.02 -6.82
N GLN A 67 -18.80 15.58 -5.99
CA GLN A 67 -17.94 14.45 -6.34
C GLN A 67 -18.77 13.20 -6.66
N ARG A 68 -19.74 12.86 -5.80
CA ARG A 68 -20.64 11.72 -6.01
C ARG A 68 -21.38 11.84 -7.35
N ASP A 69 -21.94 13.01 -7.64
CA ASP A 69 -22.67 13.25 -8.88
C ASP A 69 -21.77 13.10 -10.11
N ILE A 70 -20.50 13.53 -10.01
CA ILE A 70 -19.50 13.35 -11.07
C ILE A 70 -19.14 11.87 -11.25
N ILE A 71 -18.86 11.14 -10.16
CA ILE A 71 -18.57 9.70 -10.19
C ILE A 71 -19.74 8.94 -10.84
N ASN A 72 -20.97 9.22 -10.40
CA ASN A 72 -22.17 8.60 -10.96
C ASN A 72 -22.33 8.93 -12.45
N ALA A 73 -22.16 10.20 -12.83
CA ALA A 73 -22.25 10.58 -14.24
C ALA A 73 -21.20 9.87 -15.12
N LEU A 74 -19.97 9.69 -14.62
CA LEU A 74 -18.92 8.96 -15.33
C LEU A 74 -19.29 7.48 -15.51
N VAL A 75 -19.76 6.83 -14.44
CA VAL A 75 -20.22 5.43 -14.48
C VAL A 75 -21.42 5.26 -15.41
N ASP A 76 -22.43 6.13 -15.31
CA ASP A 76 -23.61 6.14 -16.20
C ASP A 76 -23.23 6.38 -17.66
N GLY A 77 -22.13 7.10 -17.90
CA GLY A 77 -21.56 7.32 -19.22
C GLY A 77 -20.72 6.16 -19.76
N GLY A 78 -20.52 5.10 -18.99
CA GLY A 78 -19.76 3.91 -19.39
C GLY A 78 -18.30 3.89 -18.93
N ALA A 79 -17.88 4.76 -18.00
CA ALA A 79 -16.57 4.60 -17.37
C ALA A 79 -16.48 3.23 -16.69
N ASP A 80 -15.41 2.50 -16.95
CA ASP A 80 -15.17 1.21 -16.33
C ASP A 80 -14.84 1.40 -14.84
N ILE A 81 -15.73 0.89 -13.97
CA ILE A 81 -15.58 0.95 -12.51
C ILE A 81 -14.42 0.09 -12.00
N GLU A 82 -13.95 -0.85 -12.82
CA GLU A 82 -12.83 -1.75 -12.55
C GLU A 82 -11.57 -1.32 -13.33
N ALA A 83 -11.56 -0.11 -13.92
CA ALA A 83 -10.46 0.36 -14.75
C ALA A 83 -9.12 0.42 -14.00
N GLY A 84 -8.24 -0.52 -14.31
CA GLY A 84 -6.90 -0.64 -13.72
C GLY A 84 -6.68 -2.05 -13.18
N ARG A 85 -5.47 -2.61 -13.33
CA ARG A 85 -5.18 -3.98 -12.86
C ARG A 85 -3.79 -4.08 -12.26
N PHE A 86 -3.68 -4.17 -10.93
CA PHE A 86 -2.51 -4.57 -10.14
C PHE A 86 -1.34 -3.58 -9.96
N TRP A 87 -0.90 -3.38 -8.72
CA TRP A 87 0.26 -2.55 -8.37
C TRP A 87 1.60 -3.27 -8.59
N HIS A 88 2.65 -2.45 -8.75
CA HIS A 88 4.05 -2.74 -9.12
C HIS A 88 4.41 -2.53 -10.60
N ASP A 89 3.48 -2.68 -11.55
CA ASP A 89 3.68 -2.31 -12.96
C ASP A 89 2.39 -1.89 -13.70
N LYS A 90 1.24 -1.78 -13.02
CA LYS A 90 -0.05 -1.45 -13.64
C LYS A 90 -0.92 -0.57 -12.72
N MET A 91 -2.03 -0.06 -13.29
CA MET A 91 -2.85 1.02 -12.73
C MET A 91 -3.71 0.55 -11.53
N PRO A 92 -3.87 1.38 -10.47
CA PRO A 92 -4.85 1.11 -9.41
C PRO A 92 -6.28 1.14 -9.95
N THR A 93 -7.15 0.27 -9.45
CA THR A 93 -8.60 0.40 -9.69
C THR A 93 -9.15 1.65 -8.98
N PRO A 94 -10.27 2.23 -9.44
CA PRO A 94 -10.89 3.40 -8.83
C PRO A 94 -11.17 3.21 -7.33
N ILE A 95 -11.59 2.01 -6.91
CA ILE A 95 -11.84 1.74 -5.49
C ILE A 95 -10.54 1.75 -4.66
N MET A 96 -9.43 1.22 -5.19
CA MET A 96 -8.13 1.30 -4.51
C MET A 96 -7.66 2.75 -4.38
N VAL A 97 -7.92 3.58 -5.40
CA VAL A 97 -7.64 5.01 -5.35
C VAL A 97 -8.47 5.70 -4.25
N ALA A 98 -9.76 5.39 -4.13
CA ALA A 98 -10.62 5.91 -3.07
C ALA A 98 -10.16 5.49 -1.65
N VAL A 99 -9.70 4.24 -1.49
CA VAL A 99 -9.09 3.75 -0.25
C VAL A 99 -7.83 4.54 0.07
N ALA A 100 -6.88 4.64 -0.87
CA ALA A 100 -5.64 5.38 -0.67
C ALA A 100 -5.88 6.87 -0.37
N ALA A 101 -6.92 7.47 -0.94
CA ALA A 101 -7.34 8.84 -0.68
C ALA A 101 -7.97 9.05 0.71
N GLY A 102 -8.30 7.99 1.45
CA GLY A 102 -9.08 8.10 2.68
C GLY A 102 -10.50 8.64 2.44
N ASN A 103 -11.05 8.45 1.23
CA ASN A 103 -12.33 9.03 0.84
C ASN A 103 -13.48 8.02 0.97
N LEU A 104 -14.11 7.98 2.16
CA LEU A 104 -15.23 7.08 2.44
C LEU A 104 -16.43 7.31 1.53
N ALA A 105 -16.73 8.56 1.17
CA ALA A 105 -17.86 8.88 0.30
C ALA A 105 -17.67 8.32 -1.11
N ALA A 106 -16.46 8.42 -1.66
CA ALA A 106 -16.10 7.82 -2.94
C ALA A 106 -16.15 6.29 -2.86
N VAL A 107 -15.63 5.67 -1.80
CA VAL A 107 -15.74 4.20 -1.60
C VAL A 107 -17.20 3.76 -1.57
N GLN A 108 -18.07 4.43 -0.81
CA GLN A 108 -19.49 4.10 -0.74
C GLN A 108 -20.19 4.25 -2.09
N THR A 109 -19.85 5.29 -2.85
CA THR A 109 -20.43 5.55 -4.17
C THR A 109 -20.00 4.46 -5.15
N LEU A 110 -18.72 4.10 -5.17
CA LEU A 110 -18.21 3.02 -6.03
C LEU A 110 -18.81 1.67 -5.63
N LEU A 111 -18.89 1.33 -4.34
CA LEU A 111 -19.50 0.08 -3.87
C LEU A 111 -20.99 -0.04 -4.26
N ALA A 112 -21.71 1.07 -4.43
CA ALA A 112 -23.10 1.03 -4.90
C ALA A 112 -23.23 0.48 -6.33
N GLY A 113 -22.17 0.60 -7.13
CA GLY A 113 -22.07 -0.04 -8.45
C GLY A 113 -21.71 -1.53 -8.41
N ASN A 114 -21.55 -2.10 -7.21
CA ASN A 114 -21.14 -3.49 -6.95
C ASN A 114 -19.92 -3.95 -7.79
N PRO A 115 -18.79 -3.20 -7.76
CA PRO A 115 -17.59 -3.58 -8.50
C PRO A 115 -17.00 -4.87 -7.93
N ASN A 116 -16.26 -5.61 -8.75
CA ASN A 116 -15.41 -6.67 -8.22
C ASN A 116 -14.32 -6.04 -7.33
N VAL A 117 -14.43 -6.27 -6.04
CA VAL A 117 -13.44 -5.84 -5.03
C VAL A 117 -12.42 -6.92 -4.72
N ARG A 118 -12.57 -8.12 -5.31
CA ARG A 118 -11.78 -9.30 -4.95
C ARG A 118 -10.55 -9.48 -5.80
N GLY A 119 -9.50 -10.03 -5.18
CA GLY A 119 -8.23 -10.35 -5.83
C GLY A 119 -7.33 -9.13 -6.05
N PHE A 120 -7.70 -7.96 -5.53
CA PHE A 120 -6.92 -6.72 -5.62
C PHE A 120 -6.29 -6.32 -4.29
N ALA A 121 -6.58 -7.05 -3.20
CA ALA A 121 -6.18 -6.69 -1.85
C ALA A 121 -6.58 -5.25 -1.50
N VAL A 122 -7.84 -4.88 -1.75
CA VAL A 122 -8.37 -3.51 -1.51
C VAL A 122 -8.28 -3.09 -0.04
N MET A 123 -8.17 -4.07 0.86
CA MET A 123 -7.96 -3.88 2.30
C MET A 123 -6.50 -3.63 2.68
N ARG A 124 -5.54 -3.69 1.75
CA ARG A 124 -4.13 -3.44 2.05
C ARG A 124 -3.94 -2.02 2.61
N VAL A 125 -3.12 -1.90 3.65
CA VAL A 125 -2.65 -0.60 4.17
C VAL A 125 -1.87 0.14 3.08
N PRO A 126 -2.23 1.39 2.73
CA PRO A 126 -1.54 2.15 1.68
C PRO A 126 -0.03 2.20 1.91
N PHE A 127 0.72 1.91 0.85
CA PHE A 127 2.15 2.15 0.84
C PHE A 127 2.41 3.57 0.39
N LEU A 128 2.87 4.42 1.31
CA LEU A 128 3.22 5.79 1.00
C LEU A 128 4.75 5.89 0.91
N PRO A 129 5.31 6.10 -0.29
CA PRO A 129 6.74 6.28 -0.43
C PRO A 129 7.13 7.62 0.23
N TYR A 130 8.04 7.53 1.20
CA TYR A 130 8.75 8.63 1.89
C TYR A 130 8.03 9.24 3.12
N GLY A 131 8.76 9.24 4.25
CA GLY A 131 8.28 9.56 5.60
C GLY A 131 8.19 11.04 5.95
N ASP A 132 7.81 11.90 5.00
CA ASP A 132 7.52 13.33 5.28
C ASP A 132 6.02 13.65 5.13
N LEU A 133 5.19 12.62 5.05
CA LEU A 133 3.75 12.77 5.18
C LEU A 133 3.41 12.76 6.66
N SER A 134 3.13 13.93 7.22
CA SER A 134 2.32 14.00 8.45
C SER A 134 0.93 13.48 8.11
N LEU A 135 0.74 12.16 8.17
CA LEU A 135 -0.58 11.57 8.17
C LEU A 135 -1.30 12.03 9.43
N THR A 136 -2.45 12.65 9.26
CA THR A 136 -3.24 13.14 10.38
C THR A 136 -4.06 11.99 10.97
N ARG A 137 -4.45 12.12 12.24
CA ARG A 137 -5.34 11.14 12.89
C ARG A 137 -6.64 10.99 12.12
N GLU A 138 -7.13 12.07 11.52
CA GLU A 138 -8.35 12.07 10.71
C GLU A 138 -8.22 11.15 9.48
N TYR A 139 -7.04 11.06 8.87
CA TYR A 139 -6.79 10.11 7.77
C TYR A 139 -6.82 8.66 8.26
N GLU A 140 -6.20 8.36 9.41
CA GLU A 140 -6.25 7.02 10.01
C GLU A 140 -7.67 6.60 10.36
N ASP A 141 -8.46 7.50 10.95
CA ASP A 141 -9.86 7.27 11.29
C ASP A 141 -10.73 7.08 10.02
N ALA A 142 -10.45 7.83 8.97
CA ALA A 142 -11.11 7.67 7.67
C ALA A 142 -10.78 6.32 7.03
N LEU A 143 -9.50 5.92 7.01
CA LEU A 143 -9.07 4.61 6.54
C LEU A 143 -9.73 3.48 7.34
N MET A 144 -9.77 3.58 8.67
CA MET A 144 -10.44 2.56 9.47
C MET A 144 -11.95 2.48 9.20
N SER A 145 -12.59 3.61 8.97
CA SER A 145 -14.01 3.65 8.59
C SER A 145 -14.24 2.98 7.22
N ILE A 146 -13.32 3.18 6.28
CA ILE A 146 -13.33 2.51 4.98
C ILE A 146 -13.15 1.00 5.13
N TYR A 147 -12.17 0.53 5.91
CA TYR A 147 -11.95 -0.91 6.11
C TYR A 147 -13.14 -1.60 6.78
N ARG A 148 -13.75 -0.96 7.79
CA ARG A 148 -14.99 -1.47 8.39
C ARG A 148 -16.11 -1.56 7.35
N ARG A 149 -16.24 -0.56 6.48
CA ARG A 149 -17.26 -0.58 5.41
C ARG A 149 -17.00 -1.67 4.37
N LEU A 150 -15.75 -1.89 3.97
CA LEU A 150 -15.36 -2.94 3.02
C LEU A 150 -15.65 -4.34 3.58
N ILE A 151 -15.29 -4.61 4.83
CA ILE A 151 -15.61 -5.90 5.48
C ILE A 151 -17.11 -6.10 5.67
N GLN A 152 -17.87 -5.05 5.98
CA GLN A 152 -19.34 -5.12 6.02
C GLN A 152 -19.95 -5.45 4.65
N HIS A 153 -19.30 -5.04 3.57
CA HIS A 153 -19.72 -5.35 2.21
C HIS A 153 -19.35 -6.78 1.82
N ASP A 154 -18.10 -7.20 2.09
CA ASP A 154 -17.62 -8.56 1.90
C ASP A 154 -16.58 -8.92 2.97
N GLY A 155 -16.98 -9.73 3.95
CA GLY A 155 -16.10 -10.13 5.06
C GLY A 155 -14.93 -11.02 4.61
N THR A 156 -15.05 -11.68 3.45
CA THR A 156 -13.98 -12.54 2.93
C THR A 156 -12.75 -11.75 2.46
N LEU A 157 -12.90 -10.43 2.28
CA LEU A 157 -11.80 -9.51 1.95
C LEU A 157 -10.67 -9.57 2.98
N ALA A 158 -10.96 -9.86 4.24
CA ALA A 158 -9.95 -9.98 5.30
C ALA A 158 -8.98 -11.15 5.07
N THR A 159 -9.42 -12.19 4.35
CA THR A 159 -8.63 -13.40 4.09
C THR A 159 -7.88 -13.37 2.76
N GLU A 160 -7.95 -12.25 2.03
CA GLU A 160 -7.30 -12.14 0.73
C GLU A 160 -5.79 -12.26 0.81
N ARG A 161 -5.24 -12.78 -0.30
CA ARG A 161 -3.80 -12.92 -0.51
C ARG A 161 -3.40 -12.22 -1.80
N SER A 162 -2.24 -11.56 -1.76
CA SER A 162 -1.55 -11.06 -2.93
C SER A 162 -0.37 -12.00 -3.22
N GLY A 163 -0.55 -12.91 -4.18
CA GLY A 163 0.36 -14.05 -4.31
C GLY A 163 0.22 -14.96 -3.09
N GLU A 164 1.34 -15.25 -2.43
CA GLU A 164 1.33 -16.04 -1.19
C GLU A 164 1.21 -15.17 0.07
N ASP A 165 1.26 -13.85 -0.03
CA ASP A 165 1.26 -12.97 1.15
C ASP A 165 -0.19 -12.54 1.50
N ASN A 166 -0.60 -12.73 2.76
CA ASN A 166 -1.90 -12.26 3.24
C ASN A 166 -1.83 -10.79 3.74
N LEU A 167 -2.96 -10.22 4.13
CA LEU A 167 -3.03 -8.82 4.60
C LEU A 167 -2.14 -8.51 5.82
N VAL A 168 -1.84 -9.48 6.69
CA VAL A 168 -0.92 -9.30 7.84
C VAL A 168 0.52 -9.16 7.34
N HIS A 169 0.92 -9.97 6.35
CA HIS A 169 2.21 -9.79 5.67
C HIS A 169 2.29 -8.39 5.02
N LEU A 170 1.28 -8.01 4.24
CA LEU A 170 1.30 -6.75 3.51
C LEU A 170 1.35 -5.53 4.43
N ALA A 171 0.73 -5.59 5.62
CA ALA A 171 0.83 -4.54 6.64
C ALA A 171 2.25 -4.37 7.18
N ALA A 172 3.05 -5.45 7.22
CA ALA A 172 4.45 -5.39 7.61
C ALA A 172 5.32 -4.64 6.58
N MET A 173 4.84 -4.41 5.36
CA MET A 173 5.54 -3.57 4.38
C MET A 173 5.23 -2.07 4.56
N SER A 174 4.21 -1.73 5.34
CA SER A 174 3.87 -0.34 5.61
C SER A 174 4.83 0.24 6.63
N HIS A 175 5.55 1.29 6.24
CA HIS A 175 6.54 1.96 7.08
C HIS A 175 5.90 2.66 8.29
N LEU A 176 6.75 3.17 9.19
CA LEU A 176 6.46 3.91 10.44
C LEU A 176 5.60 5.19 10.29
N VAL A 177 4.90 5.38 9.17
CA VAL A 177 4.05 6.56 8.91
C VAL A 177 2.71 6.47 9.64
N PHE A 178 2.24 5.27 9.98
CA PHE A 178 1.00 5.05 10.73
C PHE A 178 1.28 4.85 12.21
N SER A 179 0.36 5.31 13.06
CA SER A 179 0.41 5.12 14.50
C SER A 179 0.26 3.64 14.89
N GLN A 180 0.89 3.24 16.00
CA GLN A 180 0.68 1.91 16.59
C GLN A 180 -0.81 1.61 16.81
N GLN A 181 -1.58 2.60 17.25
CA GLN A 181 -3.02 2.45 17.52
C GLN A 181 -3.80 2.10 16.25
N PHE A 182 -3.47 2.71 15.11
CA PHE A 182 -4.09 2.38 13.83
C PHE A 182 -3.71 0.95 13.38
N ILE A 183 -2.43 0.61 13.45
CA ILE A 183 -1.93 -0.72 13.06
C ILE A 183 -2.60 -1.81 13.91
N ASP A 184 -2.70 -1.62 15.23
CA ASP A 184 -3.40 -2.54 16.14
C ASP A 184 -4.86 -2.72 15.73
N GLN A 185 -5.60 -1.63 15.51
CA GLN A 185 -7.01 -1.69 15.10
C GLN A 185 -7.20 -2.38 13.75
N TYR A 186 -6.33 -2.10 12.78
CA TYR A 186 -6.37 -2.73 11.48
C TYR A 186 -6.11 -4.24 11.57
N LEU A 187 -5.06 -4.65 12.30
CA LEU A 187 -4.69 -6.06 12.47
C LEU A 187 -5.77 -6.82 13.26
N ASP A 188 -6.34 -6.21 14.31
CA ASP A 188 -7.48 -6.77 15.05
C ASP A 188 -8.70 -6.96 14.13
N LEU A 189 -8.98 -5.98 13.26
CA LEU A 189 -10.11 -6.04 12.33
C LEU A 189 -9.96 -7.19 11.32
N ILE A 190 -8.81 -7.32 10.65
CA ILE A 190 -8.63 -8.39 9.65
C ILE A 190 -8.54 -9.77 10.29
N THR A 191 -7.94 -9.90 11.47
CA THR A 191 -7.79 -11.20 12.14
C THR A 191 -9.08 -11.69 12.79
N SER A 192 -9.92 -10.78 13.31
CA SER A 192 -11.28 -11.14 13.74
C SER A 192 -12.17 -11.65 12.61
N HIS A 193 -11.78 -11.40 11.34
CA HIS A 193 -12.44 -11.89 10.14
C HIS A 193 -11.63 -12.97 9.40
N GLY A 194 -10.71 -13.65 10.10
CA GLY A 194 -10.07 -14.86 9.63
C GLY A 194 -8.69 -14.70 8.97
N ALA A 195 -8.11 -13.49 8.97
CA ALA A 195 -6.72 -13.33 8.51
C ALA A 195 -5.74 -14.09 9.42
N GLU A 196 -4.93 -14.96 8.84
CA GLU A 196 -3.99 -15.80 9.59
C GLU A 196 -2.70 -15.06 9.98
N MET A 197 -2.34 -15.10 11.26
CA MET A 197 -1.13 -14.42 11.80
C MET A 197 0.17 -15.22 11.63
N THR A 198 0.06 -16.53 11.33
CA THR A 198 1.20 -17.47 11.27
C THR A 198 1.34 -18.16 9.91
N ALA A 199 0.55 -17.75 8.92
CA ALA A 199 0.62 -18.28 7.57
C ALA A 199 2.02 -18.08 6.97
N ASN A 200 2.48 -19.01 6.15
CA ASN A 200 3.69 -18.79 5.35
C ASN A 200 3.35 -17.93 4.14
N GLY A 201 4.10 -16.85 3.95
CA GLY A 201 4.16 -16.02 2.76
C GLY A 201 5.30 -16.42 1.83
N ARG A 202 5.50 -15.64 0.76
CA ARG A 202 6.29 -16.06 -0.41
C ARG A 202 7.80 -16.13 -0.15
N VAL A 203 8.36 -15.07 0.42
CA VAL A 203 9.82 -14.85 0.48
C VAL A 203 10.33 -14.89 1.91
N HIS A 204 9.56 -14.32 2.85
CA HIS A 204 10.04 -14.13 4.21
C HIS A 204 9.55 -15.20 5.19
N GLY A 205 8.63 -16.10 4.82
CA GLY A 205 8.00 -17.00 5.78
C GLY A 205 6.80 -16.31 6.43
N THR A 206 6.72 -16.31 7.76
CA THR A 206 5.53 -15.77 8.48
C THR A 206 5.46 -14.23 8.46
N PRO A 207 4.31 -13.61 8.82
CA PRO A 207 4.22 -12.15 8.92
C PRO A 207 5.27 -11.54 9.86
N LEU A 208 5.64 -12.26 10.93
CA LEU A 208 6.67 -11.81 11.87
C LEU A 208 8.06 -11.75 11.22
N HIS A 209 8.38 -12.69 10.33
CA HIS A 209 9.61 -12.63 9.56
C HIS A 209 9.63 -11.43 8.60
N MET A 210 8.49 -11.12 7.98
CA MET A 210 8.38 -9.95 7.10
C MET A 210 8.50 -8.65 7.90
N ALA A 211 7.85 -8.55 9.06
CA ALA A 211 7.98 -7.40 9.96
C ALA A 211 9.42 -7.19 10.43
N ALA A 212 10.13 -8.27 10.77
CA ALA A 212 11.54 -8.22 11.12
C ALA A 212 12.43 -7.78 9.94
N ALA A 213 12.18 -8.31 8.74
CA ALA A 213 12.96 -7.98 7.54
C ALA A 213 12.76 -6.52 7.08
N HIS A 214 11.56 -5.96 7.26
CA HIS A 214 11.22 -4.60 6.85
C HIS A 214 11.38 -3.55 7.97
N GLY A 215 11.72 -3.97 9.20
CA GLY A 215 11.86 -3.06 10.33
C GLY A 215 10.53 -2.41 10.72
N SER A 216 9.47 -3.22 10.83
CA SER A 216 8.11 -2.78 11.11
C SER A 216 7.72 -3.10 12.56
N PRO A 217 8.19 -2.30 13.54
CA PRO A 217 8.08 -2.62 14.96
C PRO A 217 6.64 -2.69 15.43
N TYR A 218 5.72 -1.92 14.84
CA TYR A 218 4.32 -1.92 15.29
C TYR A 218 3.59 -3.22 14.96
N VAL A 219 3.83 -3.76 13.77
CA VAL A 219 3.31 -5.09 13.38
C VAL A 219 4.01 -6.18 14.19
N ALA A 220 5.33 -6.08 14.40
CA ALA A 220 6.09 -7.04 15.20
C ALA A 220 5.62 -7.07 16.66
N ASP A 221 5.40 -5.92 17.28
CA ASP A 221 4.89 -5.78 18.65
C ASP A 221 3.51 -6.42 18.78
N TRP A 222 2.59 -6.10 17.87
CA TRP A 222 1.24 -6.68 17.86
C TRP A 222 1.26 -8.20 17.72
N LEU A 223 2.13 -8.73 16.83
CA LEU A 223 2.32 -10.17 16.67
C LEU A 223 2.89 -10.82 17.93
N CYS A 224 3.94 -10.25 18.53
CA CYS A 224 4.56 -10.78 19.75
C CYS A 224 3.61 -10.82 20.95
N ARG A 225 2.62 -9.92 21.02
CA ARG A 225 1.57 -9.95 22.04
C ARG A 225 0.60 -11.13 21.87
N ARG A 226 0.52 -11.73 20.69
CA ARG A 226 -0.50 -12.74 20.31
C ARG A 226 0.07 -14.11 19.97
N LEU A 227 1.33 -14.18 19.58
CA LEU A 227 2.01 -15.40 19.17
C LEU A 227 2.62 -16.15 20.36
N THR A 228 2.76 -17.47 20.22
CA THR A 228 3.46 -18.29 21.21
C THR A 228 4.98 -18.15 21.05
N ALA A 229 5.74 -18.58 22.06
CA ALA A 229 7.20 -18.65 21.96
C ALA A 229 7.68 -19.56 20.82
N GLU A 230 6.92 -20.62 20.50
CA GLU A 230 7.23 -21.50 19.36
C GLU A 230 7.06 -20.76 18.03
N ASP A 231 5.94 -20.03 17.86
CA ASP A 231 5.69 -19.24 16.66
C ASP A 231 6.74 -18.15 16.43
N ILE A 232 7.18 -17.50 17.51
CA ILE A 232 8.20 -16.45 17.47
C ILE A 232 9.56 -17.02 17.05
N ASN A 233 9.90 -18.22 17.53
CA ASN A 233 11.17 -18.88 17.24
C ASN A 233 11.13 -19.77 16.00
N ARG A 234 9.98 -19.85 15.32
CA ARG A 234 9.81 -20.67 14.12
C ARG A 234 10.75 -20.17 13.03
N GLY A 235 11.59 -21.08 12.51
CA GLY A 235 12.41 -20.78 11.33
C GLY A 235 11.55 -20.69 10.07
N SER A 236 11.96 -19.85 9.12
CA SER A 236 11.29 -19.75 7.82
C SER A 236 11.30 -21.11 7.09
N PRO A 237 10.25 -21.44 6.31
CA PRO A 237 10.31 -22.60 5.42
C PRO A 237 11.52 -22.44 4.51
N SER A 238 12.40 -23.43 4.49
CA SER A 238 13.66 -23.39 3.74
C SER A 238 13.38 -23.14 2.26
N TRP A 239 13.65 -21.93 1.76
CA TRP A 239 13.66 -21.70 0.32
C TRP A 239 14.93 -22.36 -0.24
N GLY A 240 14.76 -23.51 -0.88
CA GLY A 240 15.80 -24.15 -1.67
C GLY A 240 16.12 -23.32 -2.91
N ALA A 241 16.88 -22.24 -2.74
CA ALA A 241 17.65 -21.65 -3.83
C ALA A 241 19.09 -22.11 -3.71
N LEU A 242 19.55 -22.83 -4.73
CA LEU A 242 20.93 -23.21 -5.01
C LEU A 242 21.50 -24.38 -4.18
N GLY A 243 20.83 -25.54 -4.23
CA GLY A 243 21.51 -26.86 -4.16
C GLY A 243 22.45 -27.11 -2.97
N SER A 244 22.27 -26.42 -1.85
CA SER A 244 23.09 -26.56 -0.66
C SER A 244 22.22 -26.88 0.55
N ALA A 245 22.85 -27.52 1.54
CA ALA A 245 22.27 -28.20 2.69
C ALA A 245 21.08 -27.50 3.35
N ILE A 246 20.20 -28.33 3.93
CA ILE A 246 19.05 -27.94 4.77
C ILE A 246 19.55 -27.00 5.87
N HIS A 247 19.49 -25.69 5.64
CA HIS A 247 19.77 -24.70 6.68
C HIS A 247 18.65 -24.74 7.72
N PRO A 248 18.95 -24.64 9.03
CA PRO A 248 17.92 -24.31 10.00
C PRO A 248 17.23 -23.03 9.53
N GLY A 249 15.90 -23.05 9.41
CA GLY A 249 15.13 -21.92 8.89
C GLY A 249 15.50 -20.62 9.61
N ILE A 250 15.63 -19.53 8.87
CA ILE A 250 16.04 -18.24 9.43
C ILE A 250 14.90 -17.76 10.33
N THR A 251 15.18 -17.51 11.61
CA THR A 251 14.15 -17.00 12.55
C THR A 251 13.85 -15.53 12.28
N PRO A 252 12.71 -15.00 12.75
CA PRO A 252 12.43 -13.57 12.65
C PRO A 252 13.51 -12.72 13.30
N LEU A 253 14.07 -13.15 14.45
CA LEU A 253 15.16 -12.44 15.12
C LEU A 253 16.42 -12.37 14.24
N ALA A 254 16.76 -13.46 13.57
CA ALA A 254 17.89 -13.48 12.64
C ALA A 254 17.67 -12.55 11.44
N ASN A 255 16.44 -12.45 10.92
CA ASN A 255 16.08 -11.45 9.87
C ASN A 255 16.26 -10.02 10.38
N ALA A 256 15.79 -9.70 11.58
CA ALA A 256 15.94 -8.37 12.18
C ALA A 256 17.43 -8.01 12.35
N ALA A 257 18.24 -8.94 12.86
CA ALA A 257 19.68 -8.75 13.03
C ALA A 257 20.38 -8.51 11.68
N ALA A 258 20.05 -9.29 10.64
CA ALA A 258 20.59 -9.11 9.29
C ALA A 258 20.17 -7.78 8.65
N GLY A 259 18.91 -7.35 8.87
CA GLY A 259 18.40 -6.05 8.44
C GLY A 259 19.17 -4.90 9.09
N LEU A 260 19.41 -4.99 10.40
CA LEU A 260 20.17 -3.98 11.15
C LEU A 260 21.63 -3.90 10.70
N ASP A 261 22.32 -5.04 10.50
CA ASP A 261 23.70 -5.05 9.99
C ASP A 261 23.79 -4.38 8.60
N ARG A 262 22.84 -4.69 7.71
CA ARG A 262 22.77 -4.05 6.38
C ARG A 262 22.59 -2.53 6.49
N PHE A 263 21.72 -2.07 7.38
CA PHE A 263 21.48 -0.64 7.61
C PHE A 263 22.73 0.07 8.14
N ILE A 264 23.42 -0.52 9.12
CA ILE A 264 24.67 0.01 9.69
C ILE A 264 25.75 0.15 8.60
N ARG A 265 25.93 -0.88 7.76
CA ARG A 265 26.91 -0.84 6.67
C ARG A 265 26.58 0.23 5.62
N GLN A 266 25.30 0.41 5.27
CA GLN A 266 24.87 1.46 4.33
C GLN A 266 25.13 2.86 4.90
N GLN A 267 24.85 3.09 6.19
CA GLN A 267 25.16 4.36 6.87
C GLN A 267 26.66 4.67 6.83
N GLN A 268 27.50 3.68 7.14
CA GLN A 268 28.96 3.85 7.11
C GLN A 268 29.47 4.15 5.69
N GLN A 269 28.94 3.48 4.66
CA GLN A 269 29.30 3.75 3.27
C GLN A 269 28.87 5.15 2.81
N GLN A 270 27.68 5.61 3.18
CA GLN A 270 27.22 6.97 2.87
C GLN A 270 28.08 8.04 3.55
N GLN A 271 28.48 7.82 4.81
CA GLN A 271 29.38 8.73 5.52
C GLN A 271 30.78 8.78 4.88
N GLN A 272 31.33 7.63 4.46
CA GLN A 272 32.62 7.56 3.77
C GLN A 272 32.58 8.23 2.39
N GLN A 273 31.51 8.03 1.62
CA GLN A 273 31.32 8.70 0.32
C GLN A 273 31.13 10.21 0.48
N GLY A 274 30.37 10.66 1.49
CA GLY A 274 30.23 12.07 1.81
C GLY A 274 31.53 12.73 2.26
N ALA A 275 32.38 12.01 3.01
CA ALA A 275 33.69 12.48 3.42
C ALA A 275 34.67 12.55 2.23
N ALA A 276 34.68 11.55 1.34
CA ALA A 276 35.51 11.53 0.14
C ALA A 276 35.13 12.63 -0.86
N ALA A 277 33.82 12.90 -1.05
CA ALA A 277 33.34 14.00 -1.90
C ALA A 277 33.75 15.39 -1.36
N ARG A 278 33.82 15.55 -0.04
CA ARG A 278 34.31 16.81 0.59
C ARG A 278 35.84 16.96 0.51
N ALA A 279 36.58 15.85 0.44
CA ALA A 279 38.03 15.86 0.34
C ALA A 279 38.54 16.04 -1.11
N GLY A 280 37.81 15.56 -2.12
CA GLY A 280 38.18 15.66 -3.54
C GLY A 280 37.71 16.91 -4.28
N GLY A 281 36.98 17.81 -3.62
CA GLY A 281 36.52 19.10 -4.16
C GLY A 281 37.41 20.30 -3.83
N ARG A 282 38.68 20.06 -3.50
CA ARG A 282 39.70 21.10 -3.26
C ARG A 282 40.74 21.10 -4.36
#